data_AF-A0A0F9LYZ7-F1
#
_entry.id   AF-A0A0F9LYZ7-F1
#
_cell.length_a   1.000
_cell.length_b   1.000
_cell.length_c   1.000
_cell.angle_alpha   90.00
_cell.angle_beta   90.00
_cell.angle_gamma   90.00
#
_symmetry.space_group_name_H-M   'P 1'
#
loop_
_entity.id
_entity.type
_entity.pdbx_description
1 polymer ?
#
loop_
_entity_poly.entity_id
_entity_poly.type
_entity_poly.pdbx_seq_one_letter_code
_entity_poly.pdbx_strand_id
1 'polypeptide(L)' 'MEIKIQKKICKRCGHEWYPKPTPLGEVKEPTVCPKCKSPYWNKEKKQNAN' A
#
# COMPACT_ATOMS: atom_id res chain seq x y z
N MET A 1 5.26 16.00 17.45
CA MET A 1 5.31 14.58 17.03
C MET A 1 5.46 14.56 15.52
N GLU A 2 6.54 13.97 15.01
CA GLU A 2 6.77 13.84 13.57
C GLU A 2 6.03 12.60 13.06
N ILE A 3 5.07 12.78 12.14
CA ILE A 3 4.33 11.66 11.55
C ILE A 3 5.05 11.26 10.26
N LYS A 4 5.75 10.12 10.28
CA LYS A 4 6.40 9.57 9.09
C LYS A 4 5.40 8.86 8.20
N ILE A 5 4.88 9.56 7.19
CA ILE A 5 4.00 8.98 6.17
C ILE A 5 4.87 8.37 5.07
N GLN A 6 4.81 7.04 4.92
CA GLN A 6 5.49 6.32 3.85
C GLN A 6 4.57 6.16 2.64
N LYS A 7 5.04 6.56 1.45
CA LYS A 7 4.33 6.30 0.18
C LYS A 7 4.16 4.80 -0.02
N LYS A 8 2.96 4.37 -0.41
CA LYS A 8 2.66 2.98 -0.79
C LYS A 8 2.45 2.89 -2.29
N ILE A 9 2.97 1.82 -2.89
CA ILE A 9 2.88 1.55 -4.32
C ILE A 9 2.26 0.16 -4.50
N CYS A 10 1.22 0.07 -5.33
CA CYS A 10 0.63 -1.21 -5.70
C CYS A 10 1.50 -1.93 -6.73
N LYS A 11 2.04 -3.08 -6.35
CA LYS A 11 2.81 -3.99 -7.22
C LYS A 11 1.98 -4.64 -8.33
N ARG A 12 0.65 -4.42 -8.36
CA ARG A 12 -0.27 -4.99 -9.35
C ARG A 12 -0.59 -4.02 -10.49
N CYS A 13 -0.97 -2.79 -10.14
CA CYS A 13 -1.43 -1.78 -11.09
C CYS A 13 -0.52 -0.54 -11.15
N GLY A 14 0.55 -0.49 -10.35
CA GLY A 14 1.49 0.62 -10.28
C GLY A 14 0.95 1.88 -9.58
N HIS A 15 -0.25 1.84 -9.01
CA HIS A 15 -0.83 3.02 -8.35
C HIS A 15 -0.05 3.37 -7.08
N GLU A 16 0.19 4.67 -6.89
CA GLU A 16 0.93 5.20 -5.75
C GLU A 16 -0.01 6.06 -4.91
N TRP A 17 0.02 5.91 -3.59
CA TRP A 17 -0.78 6.71 -2.67
C TRP A 17 -0.09 6.92 -1.32
N TYR A 18 -0.51 7.95 -0.61
CA TYR A 18 -0.05 8.25 0.74
C TYR A 18 -1.14 7.83 1.74
N PRO A 19 -0.88 6.85 2.63
CA PRO A 19 -1.83 6.48 3.68
C PRO A 19 -2.03 7.66 4.65
N LYS A 20 -3.29 7.89 5.03
CA LYS A 20 -3.63 8.96 5.97
C LYS A 20 -3.33 8.51 7.40
N PRO A 21 -2.68 9.34 8.23
CA PRO A 21 -2.50 9.03 9.64
C PRO A 21 -3.85 9.03 10.37
N THR A 22 -3.96 8.19 11.39
CA THR A 22 -5.08 8.18 12.32
C THR A 22 -4.99 9.40 13.25
N PRO A 23 -6.08 9.78 13.94
CA PRO A 23 -6.03 10.83 14.97
C PRO A 23 -5.03 10.57 16.10
N LEU A 24 -4.57 9.32 16.25
CA LEU A 24 -3.52 8.90 17.19
C LEU A 24 -2.09 9.08 16.63
N GLY A 25 -1.95 9.54 15.38
CA GLY A 25 -0.66 9.71 14.72
C GLY A 25 -0.10 8.44 14.07
N GLU A 26 -0.87 7.35 14.01
CA GLU A 26 -0.45 6.07 13.46
C GLU A 26 -0.81 5.95 11.98
N VAL A 27 0.10 5.42 11.17
CA VAL A 27 -0.17 5.16 9.75
C VAL A 27 -0.66 3.72 9.61
N LYS A 28 -1.97 3.54 9.41
CA LYS A 28 -2.53 2.20 9.17
C LYS A 28 -2.24 1.74 7.75
N GLU A 29 -1.73 0.52 7.60
CA GLU A 29 -1.50 -0.07 6.29
C GLU A 29 -2.83 -0.43 5.61
N PRO A 30 -3.00 -0.10 4.31
CA PRO A 30 -4.19 -0.44 3.57
C PRO A 30 -4.26 -1.95 3.35
N THR A 31 -5.45 -2.54 3.48
CA THR A 31 -5.66 -3.96 3.20
C THR A 31 -5.81 -4.24 1.70
N VAL A 32 -6.22 -3.23 0.93
CA VAL A 32 -6.45 -3.31 -0.52
C VAL A 32 -5.90 -2.09 -1.24
N CYS A 33 -5.54 -2.24 -2.52
CA CYS A 33 -5.22 -1.08 -3.36
C CYS A 33 -6.48 -0.21 -3.56
N PRO A 34 -6.42 1.11 -3.35
CA PRO A 34 -7.57 2.01 -3.56
C PRO A 34 -7.99 2.12 -5.03
N LYS A 35 -7.07 1.86 -5.98
CA LYS A 35 -7.35 1.94 -7.42
C LYS A 35 -7.94 0.65 -7.98
N CYS A 36 -7.26 -0.49 -7.81
CA CYS A 36 -7.68 -1.77 -8.41
C CYS A 36 -8.40 -2.72 -7.45
N LYS A 37 -8.59 -2.32 -6.19
CA LYS A 37 -9.20 -3.13 -5.11
C LYS A 37 -8.50 -4.46 -4.84
N SER A 38 -7.27 -4.65 -5.33
CA SER A 38 -6.54 -5.90 -5.11
C SER A 38 -6.03 -5.97 -3.68
N PRO A 39 -6.33 -7.05 -2.92
CA PRO A 39 -5.75 -7.28 -1.59
C PRO A 39 -4.26 -7.62 -1.65
N TYR A 40 -3.75 -8.01 -2.81
CA TYR A 40 -2.36 -8.37 -3.04
C TYR A 40 -1.54 -7.20 -3.58
N TRP A 41 -1.89 -5.97 -3.19
CA TRP A 41 -1.22 -4.78 -3.68
C TRP A 41 0.25 -4.70 -3.25
N ASN A 42 0.58 -5.28 -2.09
CA ASN A 42 1.93 -5.34 -1.52
C ASN A 42 2.68 -6.63 -1.89
N LYS A 43 2.01 -7.62 -2.50
CA LYS A 43 2.64 -8.87 -2.89
C LYS A 43 3.14 -8.79 -4.32
N GLU A 44 4.40 -9.15 -4.50
CA GLU A 44 4.95 -9.36 -5.84
C GLU A 44 4.25 -10.55 -6.49
N LYS A 45 4.07 -10.49 -7.82
CA LYS A 45 3.60 -11.66 -8.56
C LYS A 45 4.67 -12.73 -8.40
N LYS A 46 4.33 -13.90 -7.84
CA LYS A 46 5.18 -15.09 -8.01
C LYS A 46 5.34 -15.29 -9.51
N GLN A 47 6.52 -14.99 -10.03
CA GLN A 47 6.90 -15.44 -11.36
C GLN A 47 7.21 -16.92 -11.20
N ASN A 48 6.41 -17.78 -11.83
CA ASN A 48 6.81 -19.17 -11.98
C ASN A 48 8.11 -19.16 -12.79
N ALA A 49 9.23 -19.49 -12.13
CA ALA A 49 10.45 -19.87 -12.82
C ALA A 49 10.13 -21.18 -13.55
N ASN A 50 10.08 -21.10 -14.88
CA ASN A 50 9.96 -22.23 -15.78
C ASN A 50 11.36 -22.62 -16.27
#